data_AF-A0A1H1PV63-F1
#
_entry.id   AF-A0A1H1PV63-F1
#
_cell.length_a   1.000
_cell.length_b   1.000
_cell.length_c   1.000
_cell.angle_alpha   90.00
_cell.angle_beta   90.00
_cell.angle_gamma   90.00
#
_symmetry.space_group_name_H-M   'P 1'
#
loop_
_entity.id
_entity.type
_entity.pdbx_description
1 polymer ?
#
loop_
_entity_poly.entity_id
_entity_poly.type
_entity_poly.pdbx_seq_one_letter_code
_entity_poly.pdbx_strand_id
1 'polypeptide(L)'
;MTGSDPELVEGLGPGTGRNGAPLVGALPPGSRLLHIGLPKTGTTVVQRGAALNRDTLAAHGVCYPGSGFNHRDQTAALMQRPLGWRGRGAKLHARPVWDALMREAVSKASWRDGRTFISHEFVCESTDEQARRFVDELDPEHLHVAITLRGYADLLPSNWQQFVKSGHTGHFEDWLADALDGRTRRPTIRTFVRRNDQTAILRRWIRLLGADRVSVVIADKGRPTQLTDAFEDLLGLPRAATAARPAGGYVANRSLSAAEVELVRRINLIIAERGYDWRRYTSLIRHGVIARMQECRQPGPDEAPLLLPEWAADRALQIAGRHAEAIAASGCRVVGDLSALTAPVRTVTSAAAPTELPVDAAREAVAGLISATEGRGPFFDQAADGVEGRRISDPRLERFVGADGARQVLNAYRATRHLDGSTMAGVLAHRVTDAAGRLRQRLSGRASPASRP
;
A
#
# COMPACT_ATOMS: atom_id res chain seq x y z
N MET A 1 -34.70 -13.18 -54.83
CA MET A 1 -35.08 -14.45 -54.18
C MET A 1 -34.07 -15.51 -54.59
N THR A 2 -33.42 -16.13 -53.59
CA THR A 2 -32.69 -17.44 -53.59
C THR A 2 -31.58 -17.61 -54.65
N GLY A 3 -30.29 -17.61 -54.33
CA GLY A 3 -29.53 -18.54 -53.47
C GLY A 3 -28.70 -19.46 -54.38
N SER A 4 -27.37 -19.48 -54.36
CA SER A 4 -26.52 -20.41 -53.56
C SER A 4 -25.02 -20.09 -53.74
N ASP A 5 -24.24 -20.39 -52.70
CA ASP A 5 -22.83 -20.04 -52.38
C ASP A 5 -21.72 -20.31 -53.42
N PRO A 6 -20.55 -19.65 -53.24
CA PRO A 6 -19.41 -20.44 -52.79
C PRO A 6 -18.53 -19.80 -51.68
N GLU A 7 -17.95 -20.71 -50.89
CA GLU A 7 -16.65 -20.66 -50.19
C GLU A 7 -16.44 -19.71 -49.00
N LEU A 8 -16.62 -20.32 -47.82
CA LEU A 8 -16.06 -19.94 -46.53
C LEU A 8 -14.53 -19.89 -46.57
N VAL A 9 -13.97 -18.68 -46.52
CA VAL A 9 -12.62 -18.44 -46.01
C VAL A 9 -12.76 -18.07 -44.53
N GLU A 10 -12.30 -18.96 -43.66
CA GLU A 10 -12.21 -18.74 -42.21
C GLU A 10 -11.31 -17.54 -41.90
N GLY A 11 -11.94 -16.40 -41.66
CA GLY A 11 -11.32 -15.27 -40.99
C GLY A 11 -11.09 -15.60 -39.52
N LEU A 12 -9.84 -15.83 -39.16
CA LEU A 12 -9.36 -15.89 -37.78
C LEU A 12 -9.79 -14.61 -37.03
N GLY A 13 -10.87 -14.72 -36.27
CA GLY A 13 -11.27 -13.73 -35.28
C GLY A 13 -10.23 -13.59 -34.17
N PRO A 14 -10.34 -12.54 -33.32
CA PRO A 14 -9.37 -12.27 -32.27
C PRO A 14 -9.39 -13.41 -31.26
N GLY A 15 -8.33 -14.20 -31.24
CA GLY A 15 -8.16 -15.31 -30.33
C GLY A 15 -8.28 -14.87 -28.88
N THR A 16 -9.39 -15.22 -28.24
CA THR A 16 -9.54 -15.26 -26.79
C THR A 16 -8.66 -16.39 -26.25
N GLY A 17 -7.38 -16.12 -26.08
CA GLY A 17 -6.41 -17.05 -25.48
C GLY A 17 -6.57 -17.15 -23.96
N ARG A 18 -7.66 -17.75 -23.47
CA ARG A 18 -7.72 -18.33 -22.12
C ARG A 18 -7.21 -19.78 -22.18
N ASN A 19 -5.92 -19.96 -22.46
CA ASN A 19 -5.24 -21.22 -22.16
C ASN A 19 -4.39 -20.98 -20.91
N GLY A 20 -4.91 -21.46 -19.77
CA GLY A 20 -4.41 -21.24 -18.41
C GLY A 20 -3.14 -22.01 -18.06
N ALA A 21 -2.12 -21.93 -18.90
CA ALA A 21 -0.78 -22.39 -18.53
C ALA A 21 -0.18 -21.48 -17.44
N PRO A 22 0.62 -22.03 -16.53
CA PRO A 22 1.35 -21.23 -15.55
C PRO A 22 2.36 -20.31 -16.25
N LEU A 23 2.45 -19.05 -15.83
CA LEU A 23 3.46 -18.09 -16.27
C LEU A 23 4.85 -18.47 -15.73
N VAL A 24 4.87 -19.20 -14.61
CA VAL A 24 6.07 -19.63 -13.90
C VAL A 24 5.80 -20.92 -13.12
N GLY A 25 6.80 -21.78 -12.96
CA GLY A 25 6.68 -22.96 -12.10
C GLY A 25 6.52 -22.59 -10.61
N ALA A 26 5.68 -23.35 -9.91
CA ALA A 26 5.52 -23.18 -8.46
C ALA A 26 6.85 -23.41 -7.73
N LEU A 27 7.06 -22.65 -6.65
CA LEU A 27 8.19 -22.88 -5.77
C LEU A 27 8.07 -24.25 -5.10
N PRO A 28 9.17 -24.88 -4.66
CA PRO A 28 9.08 -26.12 -3.89
C PRO A 28 8.15 -26.00 -2.67
N PRO A 29 7.48 -27.09 -2.24
CA PRO A 29 6.89 -27.17 -0.90
C PRO A 29 7.93 -26.85 0.18
N GLY A 30 7.51 -26.26 1.31
CA GLY A 30 8.41 -25.75 2.35
C GLY A 30 9.04 -24.38 2.05
N SER A 31 8.93 -23.85 0.82
CA SER A 31 9.52 -22.57 0.46
C SER A 31 8.88 -21.39 1.20
N ARG A 32 9.71 -20.38 1.50
CA ARG A 32 9.29 -19.09 2.08
C ARG A 32 9.45 -18.03 1.01
N LEU A 33 8.33 -17.51 0.51
CA LEU A 33 8.31 -16.43 -0.46
C LEU A 33 8.28 -15.08 0.26
N LEU A 34 9.35 -14.30 0.12
CA LEU A 34 9.44 -12.92 0.58
C LEU A 34 9.24 -11.96 -0.60
N HIS A 35 8.09 -11.28 -0.64
CA HIS A 35 7.82 -10.24 -1.62
C HIS A 35 8.21 -8.86 -1.08
N ILE A 36 9.21 -8.24 -1.73
CA ILE A 36 9.88 -7.04 -1.22
C ILE A 36 9.47 -5.74 -1.91
N GLY A 37 8.40 -5.72 -2.69
CA GLY A 37 7.97 -4.52 -3.42
C GLY A 37 8.33 -4.61 -4.89
N LEU A 38 8.65 -3.51 -5.57
CA LEU A 38 8.90 -2.16 -5.03
C LEU A 38 7.62 -1.39 -4.65
N PRO A 39 7.73 -0.30 -3.85
CA PRO A 39 6.58 0.58 -3.64
C PRO A 39 5.98 1.04 -4.98
N LYS A 40 4.65 1.09 -5.06
CA LYS A 40 3.89 1.51 -6.27
C LYS A 40 3.97 0.57 -7.47
N THR A 41 4.40 -0.68 -7.29
CA THR A 41 4.39 -1.70 -8.36
C THR A 41 3.24 -2.72 -8.22
N GLY A 42 2.14 -2.34 -7.54
CA GLY A 42 0.97 -3.22 -7.38
C GLY A 42 0.98 -4.09 -6.12
N THR A 43 1.89 -3.82 -5.17
CA THR A 43 1.97 -4.55 -3.89
C THR A 43 0.65 -4.65 -3.14
N THR A 44 -0.16 -3.58 -3.16
CA THR A 44 -1.46 -3.56 -2.49
C THR A 44 -2.43 -4.60 -3.03
N VAL A 45 -2.39 -4.89 -4.35
CA VAL A 45 -3.25 -5.91 -4.96
C VAL A 45 -2.84 -7.29 -4.42
N VAL A 46 -1.55 -7.61 -4.49
CA VAL A 46 -1.00 -8.89 -4.01
C VAL A 46 -1.24 -9.09 -2.51
N GLN A 47 -0.94 -8.08 -1.70
CA GLN A 47 -1.08 -8.14 -0.24
C GLN A 47 -2.55 -8.30 0.17
N ARG A 48 -3.47 -7.54 -0.44
CA ARG A 48 -4.91 -7.67 -0.16
C ARG A 48 -5.48 -8.99 -0.64
N GLY A 49 -5.08 -9.44 -1.83
CA GLY A 49 -5.50 -10.72 -2.37
C GLY A 49 -5.17 -11.86 -1.40
N ALA A 50 -3.95 -11.90 -0.88
CA ALA A 50 -3.54 -12.88 0.11
C ALA A 50 -4.28 -12.69 1.45
N ALA A 51 -4.37 -11.45 1.96
CA ALA A 51 -4.97 -11.17 3.26
C ALA A 51 -6.47 -11.52 3.33
N LEU A 52 -7.23 -11.25 2.25
CA LEU A 52 -8.66 -11.50 2.18
C LEU A 52 -9.00 -12.98 1.89
N ASN A 53 -8.04 -13.75 1.36
CA ASN A 53 -8.25 -15.13 0.95
C ASN A 53 -7.42 -16.13 1.79
N ARG A 54 -7.04 -15.78 3.02
CA ARG A 54 -6.21 -16.64 3.89
C ARG A 54 -6.69 -18.08 3.99
N ASP A 55 -8.00 -18.28 4.12
CA ASP A 55 -8.58 -19.63 4.21
C ASP A 55 -8.41 -20.41 2.90
N THR A 56 -8.62 -19.74 1.75
CA THR A 56 -8.36 -20.30 0.42
C THR A 56 -6.89 -20.65 0.24
N LEU A 57 -5.97 -19.77 0.66
CA LEU A 57 -4.52 -20.02 0.63
C LEU A 57 -4.17 -21.23 1.50
N ALA A 58 -4.70 -21.29 2.72
CA ALA A 58 -4.45 -22.38 3.65
C ALA A 58 -4.96 -23.74 3.13
N ALA A 59 -6.12 -23.76 2.46
CA ALA A 59 -6.66 -24.96 1.82
C ALA A 59 -5.75 -25.52 0.70
N HIS A 60 -4.89 -24.67 0.13
CA HIS A 60 -3.89 -25.05 -0.89
C HIS A 60 -2.46 -25.15 -0.32
N GLY A 61 -2.33 -25.25 1.01
CA GLY A 61 -1.02 -25.41 1.65
C GLY A 61 -0.17 -24.13 1.66
N VAL A 62 -0.79 -22.95 1.57
CA VAL A 62 -0.09 -21.65 1.64
C VAL A 62 -0.45 -20.92 2.93
N CYS A 63 0.56 -20.58 3.72
CA CYS A 63 0.46 -19.76 4.92
C CYS A 63 0.69 -18.27 4.59
N TYR A 64 -0.27 -17.41 4.91
CA TYR A 64 -0.10 -15.95 4.92
C TYR A 64 -0.30 -15.43 6.36
N PRO A 65 0.79 -15.38 7.16
CA PRO A 65 0.68 -15.24 8.61
C PRO A 65 0.19 -13.87 9.05
N GLY A 66 -0.22 -13.78 10.31
CA GLY A 66 -0.74 -12.57 10.95
C GLY A 66 -2.16 -12.23 10.53
N SER A 67 -2.68 -11.16 11.12
CA SER A 67 -4.06 -10.69 10.90
C SER A 67 -4.16 -9.40 10.07
N GLY A 68 -3.03 -8.75 9.79
CA GLY A 68 -2.97 -7.48 9.04
C GLY A 68 -3.19 -7.66 7.54
N PHE A 69 -3.39 -6.56 6.80
CA PHE A 69 -3.43 -6.60 5.34
C PHE A 69 -2.07 -6.90 4.70
N ASN A 70 -0.98 -6.66 5.43
CA ASN A 70 0.40 -6.90 5.01
C ASN A 70 1.32 -7.04 6.24
N HIS A 71 2.62 -7.19 6.00
CA HIS A 71 3.63 -7.43 7.03
C HIS A 71 4.47 -6.18 7.38
N ARG A 72 3.86 -4.98 7.30
CA ARG A 72 4.55 -3.70 7.52
C ARG A 72 5.30 -3.62 8.84
N ASP A 73 4.59 -3.87 9.93
CA ASP A 73 5.10 -3.63 11.28
C ASP A 73 6.15 -4.69 11.66
N GLN A 74 5.94 -5.93 11.20
CA GLN A 74 6.84 -7.07 11.37
C GLN A 74 8.16 -6.85 10.62
N THR A 75 8.09 -6.49 9.33
CA THR A 75 9.28 -6.20 8.54
C THR A 75 10.00 -4.95 9.05
N ALA A 76 9.26 -3.91 9.48
CA ALA A 76 9.85 -2.73 10.12
C ALA A 76 10.57 -3.09 11.44
N ALA A 77 10.01 -3.97 12.27
CA ALA A 77 10.64 -4.47 13.48
C ALA A 77 11.97 -5.19 13.16
N LEU A 78 11.97 -6.09 12.17
CA LEU A 78 13.19 -6.82 11.81
C LEU A 78 14.26 -5.90 11.22
N MET A 79 13.86 -4.90 10.44
CA MET A 79 14.77 -3.89 9.89
C MET A 79 15.26 -2.88 10.93
N GLN A 80 14.66 -2.82 12.13
CA GLN A 80 14.84 -1.69 13.05
C GLN A 80 14.54 -0.34 12.37
N ARG A 81 13.51 -0.33 11.53
CA ARG A 81 13.10 0.84 10.74
C ARG A 81 12.13 1.70 11.58
N PRO A 82 12.48 2.95 11.91
CA PRO A 82 11.53 3.85 12.55
C PRO A 82 10.42 4.25 11.59
N LEU A 83 9.17 4.28 12.08
CA LEU A 83 8.00 4.73 11.34
C LEU A 83 7.56 6.10 11.86
N GLY A 84 7.48 7.08 10.96
CA GLY A 84 7.18 8.48 11.26
C GLY A 84 8.36 9.42 11.00
N TRP A 85 8.22 10.71 11.34
CA TRP A 85 9.28 11.69 11.15
C TRP A 85 10.38 11.54 12.22
N ARG A 86 11.63 11.41 11.77
CA ARG A 86 12.80 11.40 12.67
C ARG A 86 12.81 12.68 13.51
N GLY A 87 13.00 12.54 14.81
CA GLY A 87 12.96 13.66 15.78
C GLY A 87 11.56 14.21 16.08
N ARG A 88 10.50 13.79 15.35
CA ARG A 88 9.12 14.29 15.53
C ARG A 88 8.07 13.18 15.37
N GLY A 89 8.12 12.18 16.26
CA GLY A 89 7.09 11.13 16.34
C GLY A 89 7.42 9.81 15.63
N ALA A 90 8.66 9.63 15.18
CA ALA A 90 9.17 8.33 14.75
C ALA A 90 9.16 7.30 15.89
N LYS A 91 8.69 6.08 15.62
CA LYS A 91 8.70 4.95 16.57
C LYS A 91 9.28 3.69 15.95
N LEU A 92 10.01 2.92 16.75
CA LEU A 92 10.43 1.56 16.39
C LEU A 92 9.35 0.56 16.78
N HIS A 93 9.23 -0.51 16.00
CA HIS A 93 8.45 -1.68 16.40
C HIS A 93 9.35 -2.65 17.15
N ALA A 94 8.80 -3.25 18.21
CA ALA A 94 9.52 -4.18 19.05
C ALA A 94 9.77 -5.50 18.31
N ARG A 95 10.94 -6.09 18.51
CA ARG A 95 11.34 -7.40 17.96
C ARG A 95 10.28 -8.51 18.13
N PRO A 96 9.56 -8.63 19.27
CA PRO A 96 8.50 -9.63 19.45
C PRO A 96 7.37 -9.59 18.40
N VAL A 97 7.18 -8.46 17.71
CA VAL A 97 6.21 -8.35 16.60
C VAL A 97 6.63 -9.23 15.42
N TRP A 98 7.92 -9.30 15.10
CA TRP A 98 8.47 -10.24 14.11
C TRP A 98 8.43 -11.68 14.62
N ASP A 99 8.83 -11.91 15.87
CA ASP A 99 8.89 -13.27 16.42
C ASP A 99 7.50 -13.94 16.48
N ALA A 100 6.45 -13.16 16.74
CA ALA A 100 5.07 -13.66 16.71
C ALA A 100 4.67 -14.13 15.30
N LEU A 101 5.05 -13.38 14.26
CA LEU A 101 4.80 -13.74 12.87
C LEU A 101 5.53 -15.04 12.51
N MET A 102 6.80 -15.16 12.89
CA MET A 102 7.61 -16.32 12.58
C MET A 102 7.13 -17.56 13.33
N ARG A 103 6.76 -17.42 14.61
CA ARG A 103 6.12 -18.52 15.36
C ARG A 103 4.88 -19.01 14.65
N GLU A 104 4.00 -18.12 14.21
CA GLU A 104 2.82 -18.50 13.44
C GLU A 104 3.21 -19.25 12.15
N ALA A 105 4.12 -18.69 11.35
CA ALA A 105 4.58 -19.27 10.08
C ALA A 105 5.13 -20.70 10.23
N VAL A 106 5.80 -21.02 11.35
CA VAL A 106 6.42 -22.34 11.58
C VAL A 106 5.68 -23.24 12.57
N SER A 107 4.57 -22.77 13.16
CA SER A 107 3.87 -23.48 14.25
C SER A 107 3.05 -24.68 13.79
N LYS A 108 2.48 -24.65 12.58
CA LYS A 108 1.64 -25.73 12.07
C LYS A 108 2.46 -26.66 11.19
N ALA A 109 2.40 -27.96 11.44
CA ALA A 109 3.09 -28.97 10.63
C ALA A 109 2.72 -28.84 9.14
N SER A 110 1.45 -28.62 8.82
CA SER A 110 0.97 -28.37 7.46
C SER A 110 1.56 -27.12 6.79
N TRP A 111 2.11 -26.18 7.57
CA TRP A 111 2.77 -24.98 7.06
C TRP A 111 4.28 -25.11 6.98
N ARG A 112 4.88 -26.05 7.71
CA ARG A 112 6.28 -26.43 7.55
C ARG A 112 6.51 -27.13 6.22
N ASP A 113 5.56 -27.98 5.81
CA ASP A 113 5.60 -28.68 4.53
C ASP A 113 4.94 -27.86 3.40
N GLY A 114 4.17 -26.84 3.75
CA GLY A 114 3.52 -25.89 2.84
C GLY A 114 4.42 -24.70 2.44
N ARG A 115 3.87 -23.74 1.70
CA ARG A 115 4.59 -22.48 1.36
C ARG A 115 4.21 -21.37 2.32
N THR A 116 5.15 -20.55 2.72
CA THR A 116 4.87 -19.34 3.52
C THR A 116 5.02 -18.10 2.64
N PHE A 117 4.08 -17.17 2.72
CA PHE A 117 4.12 -15.92 1.98
C PHE A 117 4.20 -14.71 2.92
N ILE A 118 5.30 -13.97 2.85
CA ILE A 118 5.51 -12.72 3.57
C ILE A 118 5.68 -11.60 2.56
N SER A 119 5.03 -10.46 2.80
CA SER A 119 5.05 -9.34 1.86
C SER A 119 5.00 -7.99 2.54
N HIS A 120 6.03 -7.19 2.28
CA HIS A 120 6.00 -5.75 2.48
C HIS A 120 7.14 -5.06 1.72
N GLU A 121 6.83 -3.94 1.07
CA GLU A 121 7.76 -3.22 0.20
C GLU A 121 8.89 -2.48 0.93
N PHE A 122 8.83 -2.29 2.25
CA PHE A 122 9.96 -1.72 2.99
C PHE A 122 11.23 -2.55 2.86
N VAL A 123 11.08 -3.85 2.64
CA VAL A 123 12.21 -4.78 2.59
C VAL A 123 13.14 -4.49 1.40
N CYS A 124 12.67 -3.84 0.32
CA CYS A 124 13.56 -3.42 -0.77
C CYS A 124 14.62 -2.40 -0.33
N GLU A 125 14.35 -1.65 0.74
CA GLU A 125 15.28 -0.64 1.26
C GLU A 125 16.33 -1.22 2.21
N SER A 126 16.36 -2.55 2.40
CA SER A 126 17.29 -3.22 3.30
C SER A 126 18.74 -2.90 2.94
N THR A 127 19.54 -2.59 3.97
CA THR A 127 21.01 -2.67 3.87
C THR A 127 21.44 -4.12 3.68
N ASP A 128 22.72 -4.34 3.39
CA ASP A 128 23.25 -5.71 3.24
C ASP A 128 23.12 -6.51 4.56
N GLU A 129 23.27 -5.85 5.71
CA GLU A 129 23.07 -6.44 7.03
C GLU A 129 21.60 -6.77 7.31
N GLN A 130 20.69 -5.88 6.95
CA GLN A 130 19.24 -6.11 7.11
C GLN A 130 18.77 -7.23 6.18
N ALA A 131 19.24 -7.27 4.93
CA ALA A 131 18.90 -8.32 3.99
C ALA A 131 19.41 -9.68 4.47
N ARG A 132 20.65 -9.76 4.96
CA ARG A 132 21.18 -10.99 5.58
C ARG A 132 20.35 -11.45 6.77
N ARG A 133 19.90 -10.53 7.63
CA ARG A 133 18.98 -10.87 8.73
C ARG A 133 17.68 -11.50 8.24
N PHE A 134 17.08 -11.00 7.15
CA PHE A 134 15.91 -11.67 6.55
C PHE A 134 16.25 -13.06 6.03
N VAL A 135 17.42 -13.22 5.39
CA VAL A 135 17.89 -14.53 4.90
C VAL A 135 18.04 -15.52 6.04
N ASP A 136 18.69 -15.13 7.14
CA ASP A 136 18.92 -15.99 8.29
C ASP A 136 17.60 -16.36 8.99
N GLU A 137 16.72 -15.38 9.23
CA GLU A 137 15.45 -15.58 9.94
C GLU A 137 14.42 -16.35 9.10
N LEU A 138 14.49 -16.23 7.77
CA LEU A 138 13.64 -16.93 6.83
C LEU A 138 14.30 -18.16 6.24
N ASP A 139 15.40 -18.64 6.81
CA ASP A 139 16.11 -19.85 6.38
C ASP A 139 16.64 -19.77 4.93
N PRO A 140 17.96 -19.64 4.73
CA PRO A 140 18.57 -19.45 3.42
C PRO A 140 18.27 -20.59 2.44
N GLU A 141 18.03 -21.81 2.91
CA GLU A 141 17.81 -22.97 2.05
C GLU A 141 16.43 -22.92 1.38
N HIS A 142 15.45 -22.37 2.10
CA HIS A 142 14.03 -22.34 1.71
C HIS A 142 13.54 -20.96 1.22
N LEU A 143 14.32 -19.90 1.42
CA LEU A 143 13.92 -18.54 1.07
C LEU A 143 13.98 -18.28 -0.45
N HIS A 144 12.87 -17.80 -1.00
CA HIS A 144 12.80 -17.18 -2.32
C HIS A 144 12.36 -15.73 -2.22
N VAL A 145 12.89 -14.87 -3.07
CA VAL A 145 12.57 -13.43 -3.08
C VAL A 145 11.86 -13.06 -4.38
N ALA A 146 10.70 -12.43 -4.26
CA ALA A 146 10.00 -11.82 -5.39
C ALA A 146 10.15 -10.30 -5.37
N ILE A 147 10.56 -9.74 -6.51
CA ILE A 147 10.71 -8.30 -6.76
C ILE A 147 9.77 -7.91 -7.89
N THR A 148 8.68 -7.23 -7.55
CA THR A 148 7.75 -6.64 -8.50
C THR A 148 8.27 -5.31 -9.02
N LEU A 149 8.42 -5.19 -10.35
CA LEU A 149 8.92 -3.98 -11.01
C LEU A 149 7.87 -3.38 -11.95
N ARG A 150 7.96 -2.07 -12.16
CA ARG A 150 7.16 -1.30 -13.12
C ARG A 150 8.04 -0.23 -13.74
N GLY A 151 7.62 0.31 -14.90
CA GLY A 151 8.33 1.37 -15.59
C GLY A 151 8.78 2.52 -14.68
N TYR A 152 10.08 2.81 -14.71
CA TYR A 152 10.72 3.74 -13.78
C TYR A 152 10.19 5.18 -13.93
N ALA A 153 9.99 5.63 -15.17
CA ALA A 153 9.40 6.95 -15.47
C ALA A 153 7.99 7.08 -14.84
N ASP A 154 7.19 6.04 -15.00
CA ASP A 154 5.83 5.90 -14.48
C ASP A 154 5.74 6.02 -12.94
N LEU A 155 6.84 5.69 -12.25
CA LEU A 155 6.94 5.71 -10.80
C LEU A 155 7.24 7.12 -10.25
N LEU A 156 7.86 8.01 -11.02
CA LEU A 156 8.36 9.31 -10.54
C LEU A 156 7.25 10.22 -9.98
N PRO A 157 6.15 10.51 -10.71
CA PRO A 157 5.10 11.39 -10.18
C PRO A 157 4.47 10.79 -8.91
N SER A 158 4.13 9.50 -8.95
CA SER A 158 3.50 8.80 -7.81
C SER A 158 4.39 8.81 -6.57
N ASN A 159 5.70 8.62 -6.73
CA ASN A 159 6.66 8.64 -5.64
C ASN A 159 6.81 10.03 -5.03
N TRP A 160 6.90 11.09 -5.85
CA TRP A 160 6.93 12.46 -5.34
C TRP A 160 5.65 12.79 -4.58
N GLN A 161 4.47 12.44 -5.12
CA GLN A 161 3.20 12.61 -4.40
C GLN A 161 3.21 11.90 -3.04
N GLN A 162 3.81 10.71 -2.91
CA GLN A 162 3.92 10.05 -1.61
C GLN A 162 4.82 10.81 -0.62
N PHE A 163 5.89 11.44 -1.09
CA PHE A 163 6.71 12.31 -0.24
C PHE A 163 5.92 13.54 0.20
N VAL A 164 5.15 14.16 -0.70
CA VAL A 164 4.27 15.29 -0.36
C VAL A 164 3.22 14.85 0.67
N LYS A 165 2.57 13.69 0.50
CA LYS A 165 1.65 13.09 1.50
C LYS A 165 2.33 12.69 2.81
N SER A 166 3.66 12.79 2.88
CA SER A 166 4.48 12.52 4.07
C SER A 166 5.21 13.78 4.56
N GLY A 167 4.77 14.98 4.15
CA GLY A 167 5.31 16.26 4.62
C GLY A 167 6.39 16.92 3.76
N HIS A 168 6.69 16.42 2.56
CA HIS A 168 7.68 17.04 1.69
C HIS A 168 7.18 18.39 1.13
N THR A 169 8.08 19.37 1.07
CA THR A 169 7.77 20.75 0.69
C THR A 169 8.40 21.17 -0.64
N GLY A 170 9.35 20.41 -1.19
CA GLY A 170 10.05 20.75 -2.43
C GLY A 170 9.14 20.64 -3.65
N HIS A 171 9.38 21.48 -4.65
CA HIS A 171 8.66 21.45 -5.93
C HIS A 171 8.98 20.17 -6.71
N PHE A 172 8.07 19.78 -7.60
CA PHE A 172 8.22 18.55 -8.39
C PHE A 172 9.40 18.61 -9.35
N GLU A 173 9.56 19.73 -10.05
CA GLU A 173 10.63 19.93 -11.03
C GLU A 173 12.02 19.89 -10.40
N ASP A 174 12.23 20.62 -9.29
CA ASP A 174 13.47 20.55 -8.51
C ASP A 174 13.77 19.13 -8.02
N TRP A 175 12.72 18.44 -7.55
CA TRP A 175 12.85 17.07 -7.08
C TRP A 175 13.23 16.10 -8.19
N LEU A 176 12.70 16.28 -9.41
CA LEU A 176 13.07 15.47 -10.57
C LEU A 176 14.55 15.68 -10.92
N ALA A 177 15.01 16.93 -10.95
CA ALA A 177 16.40 17.25 -11.27
C ALA A 177 17.34 16.55 -10.27
N ASP A 178 17.05 16.69 -8.98
CA ASP A 178 17.80 16.03 -7.91
C ASP A 178 17.76 14.50 -7.99
N ALA A 179 16.59 13.92 -8.29
CA ALA A 179 16.38 12.47 -8.32
C ALA A 179 17.03 11.79 -9.53
N LEU A 180 17.16 12.49 -10.65
CA LEU A 180 17.65 11.95 -11.92
C LEU A 180 19.13 12.24 -12.21
N ASP A 181 19.72 13.23 -11.55
CA ASP A 181 21.17 13.51 -11.59
C ASP A 181 21.98 12.52 -10.71
N GLY A 182 21.34 11.95 -9.68
CA GLY A 182 21.97 10.91 -8.84
C GLY A 182 23.05 11.42 -7.87
N ARG A 183 23.30 12.74 -7.82
CA ARG A 183 24.32 13.39 -6.98
C ARG A 183 23.80 14.00 -5.69
N THR A 184 22.48 14.00 -5.48
CA THR A 184 21.84 14.71 -4.37
C THR A 184 22.22 14.14 -3.00
N ARG A 185 22.51 15.04 -2.05
CA ARG A 185 22.74 14.69 -0.63
C ARG A 185 21.45 14.73 0.20
N ARG A 186 20.32 15.19 -0.37
CA ARG A 186 19.05 15.35 0.35
C ARG A 186 18.50 13.99 0.81
N PRO A 187 18.24 13.77 2.12
CA PRO A 187 17.88 12.44 2.63
C PRO A 187 16.61 11.81 2.03
N THR A 188 15.58 12.61 1.76
CA THR A 188 14.32 12.14 1.15
C THR A 188 14.53 11.64 -0.27
N ILE A 189 15.35 12.34 -1.05
CA ILE A 189 15.64 11.99 -2.44
C ILE A 189 16.60 10.80 -2.49
N ARG A 190 17.58 10.70 -1.59
CA ARG A 190 18.38 9.48 -1.42
C ARG A 190 17.53 8.26 -1.10
N THR A 191 16.46 8.43 -0.31
CA THR A 191 15.51 7.36 -0.02
C THR A 191 14.72 6.95 -1.27
N PHE A 192 14.34 7.91 -2.12
CA PHE A 192 13.74 7.63 -3.43
C PHE A 192 14.67 6.85 -4.35
N VAL A 193 15.91 7.32 -4.53
CA VAL A 193 16.88 6.68 -5.42
C VAL A 193 17.15 5.26 -4.92
N ARG A 194 17.45 5.08 -3.63
CA ARG A 194 17.69 3.75 -3.04
C ARG A 194 16.52 2.79 -3.25
N ARG A 195 15.27 3.23 -3.02
CA ARG A 195 14.09 2.35 -3.09
C ARG A 195 13.66 2.02 -4.52
N ASN A 196 14.18 2.73 -5.53
CA ASN A 196 13.86 2.51 -6.93
C ASN A 196 15.07 2.13 -7.79
N ASP A 197 16.27 1.99 -7.22
CA ASP A 197 17.43 1.42 -7.91
C ASP A 197 17.22 -0.09 -8.09
N GLN A 198 16.49 -0.44 -9.15
CA GLN A 198 16.03 -1.80 -9.42
C GLN A 198 17.22 -2.76 -9.54
N THR A 199 18.32 -2.29 -10.15
CA THR A 199 19.56 -3.05 -10.31
C THR A 199 20.25 -3.30 -8.98
N ALA A 200 20.45 -2.27 -8.15
CA ALA A 200 21.14 -2.44 -6.88
C ALA A 200 20.34 -3.32 -5.90
N ILE A 201 19.01 -3.20 -5.92
CA ILE A 201 18.12 -4.06 -5.13
C ILE A 201 18.25 -5.51 -5.61
N LEU A 202 18.11 -5.77 -6.91
CA LEU A 202 18.24 -7.12 -7.47
C LEU A 202 19.58 -7.76 -7.12
N ARG A 203 20.69 -7.05 -7.39
CA ARG A 203 22.05 -7.57 -7.14
C ARG A 203 22.29 -7.93 -5.69
N ARG A 204 21.75 -7.16 -4.74
CA ARG A 204 21.86 -7.44 -3.30
C ARG A 204 21.30 -8.82 -2.97
N TRP A 205 20.10 -9.12 -3.44
CA TRP A 205 19.42 -10.38 -3.13
C TRP A 205 20.03 -11.55 -3.89
N ILE A 206 20.41 -11.37 -5.16
CA ILE A 206 21.12 -12.42 -5.93
C ILE A 206 22.43 -12.81 -5.24
N ARG A 207 23.21 -11.85 -4.75
CA ARG A 207 24.48 -12.13 -4.05
C ARG A 207 24.29 -12.93 -2.77
N LEU A 208 23.13 -12.82 -2.11
CA LEU A 208 22.85 -13.53 -0.86
C LEU A 208 22.23 -14.92 -1.08
N LEU A 209 21.44 -15.10 -2.13
CA LEU A 209 20.61 -16.30 -2.31
C LEU A 209 20.93 -17.12 -3.56
N GLY A 210 21.61 -16.54 -4.55
CA GLY A 210 21.69 -17.06 -5.91
C GLY A 210 20.59 -16.51 -6.81
N ALA A 211 20.82 -16.52 -8.13
CA ALA A 211 19.88 -15.97 -9.12
C ALA A 211 18.62 -16.85 -9.26
N ASP A 212 18.74 -18.15 -9.02
CA ASP A 212 17.68 -19.16 -9.04
C ASP A 212 16.62 -18.94 -7.95
N ARG A 213 17.00 -18.31 -6.84
CA ARG A 213 16.11 -17.98 -5.71
C ARG A 213 15.50 -16.58 -5.78
N VAL A 214 15.81 -15.79 -6.81
CA VAL A 214 15.26 -14.46 -7.00
C VAL A 214 14.38 -14.42 -8.26
N SER A 215 13.15 -13.93 -8.11
CA SER A 215 12.21 -13.75 -9.21
C SER A 215 11.84 -12.28 -9.36
N VAL A 216 11.95 -11.75 -10.57
CA VAL A 216 11.43 -10.44 -10.96
C VAL A 216 10.07 -10.62 -11.62
N VAL A 217 9.06 -9.92 -11.12
CA VAL A 217 7.69 -9.94 -11.65
C VAL A 217 7.38 -8.57 -12.25
N ILE A 218 7.05 -8.52 -13.53
CA ILE A 218 6.73 -7.24 -14.19
C ILE A 218 5.26 -6.91 -13.99
N ALA A 219 4.97 -5.76 -13.38
CA ALA A 219 3.62 -5.20 -13.27
C ALA A 219 3.30 -4.40 -14.54
N ASP A 220 2.78 -5.11 -15.53
CA ASP A 220 2.43 -4.59 -16.85
C ASP A 220 0.98 -4.05 -16.87
N LYS A 221 0.80 -2.77 -17.22
CA LYS A 221 -0.53 -2.15 -17.34
C LYS A 221 -1.38 -2.78 -18.44
N GLY A 222 -0.75 -3.27 -19.50
CA GLY A 222 -1.43 -3.94 -20.61
C GLY A 222 -1.93 -5.34 -20.24
N ARG A 223 -1.43 -5.91 -19.13
CA ARG A 223 -1.83 -7.23 -18.62
C ARG A 223 -2.19 -7.15 -17.13
N PRO A 224 -3.39 -6.63 -16.79
CA PRO A 224 -3.75 -6.32 -15.41
C PRO A 224 -3.70 -7.49 -14.42
N THR A 225 -3.90 -8.73 -14.90
CA THR A 225 -3.86 -9.94 -14.05
C THR A 225 -2.47 -10.55 -13.92
N GLN A 226 -1.50 -10.18 -14.75
CA GLN A 226 -0.16 -10.81 -14.75
C GLN A 226 0.49 -10.82 -13.38
N LEU A 227 0.32 -9.72 -12.62
CA LEU A 227 0.87 -9.63 -11.29
C LEU A 227 0.24 -10.68 -10.35
N THR A 228 -1.08 -10.78 -10.29
CA THR A 228 -1.76 -11.77 -9.44
C THR A 228 -1.48 -13.19 -9.92
N ASP A 229 -1.49 -13.40 -11.24
CA ASP A 229 -1.24 -14.68 -11.87
C ASP A 229 0.17 -15.20 -11.53
N ALA A 230 1.18 -14.34 -11.59
CA ALA A 230 2.56 -14.70 -11.23
C ALA A 230 2.70 -15.12 -9.76
N PHE A 231 2.02 -14.44 -8.84
CA PHE A 231 2.06 -14.80 -7.41
C PHE A 231 1.26 -16.07 -7.12
N GLU A 232 0.14 -16.29 -7.79
CA GLU A 232 -0.60 -17.54 -7.73
C GLU A 232 0.27 -18.72 -8.20
N ASP A 233 0.96 -18.55 -9.33
CA ASP A 233 1.86 -19.56 -9.87
C ASP A 233 3.02 -19.87 -8.92
N LEU A 234 3.75 -18.85 -8.44
CA LEU A 234 4.86 -19.03 -7.50
C LEU A 234 4.43 -19.77 -6.21
N LEU A 235 3.20 -19.52 -5.76
CA LEU A 235 2.64 -20.14 -4.57
C LEU A 235 1.95 -21.49 -4.85
N GLY A 236 1.84 -21.91 -6.11
CA GLY A 236 1.14 -23.14 -6.52
C GLY A 236 -0.36 -23.07 -6.27
N LEU A 237 -0.95 -21.89 -6.41
CA LEU A 237 -2.38 -21.63 -6.25
C LEU A 237 -3.10 -21.71 -7.61
N PRO A 238 -4.39 -22.12 -7.64
CA PRO A 238 -5.19 -22.01 -8.85
C PRO A 238 -5.45 -20.53 -9.19
N ARG A 239 -5.80 -20.28 -10.45
CA ARG A 239 -6.15 -18.93 -10.93
C ARG A 239 -7.28 -18.32 -10.11
N ALA A 240 -7.15 -17.02 -9.83
CA ALA A 240 -8.10 -16.24 -9.06
C ALA A 240 -8.26 -16.67 -7.58
N ALA A 241 -7.39 -17.53 -7.04
CA ALA A 241 -7.35 -17.83 -5.60
C ALA A 241 -7.05 -16.59 -4.75
N THR A 242 -6.37 -15.60 -5.33
CA THR A 242 -6.06 -14.31 -4.70
C THR A 242 -7.01 -13.19 -5.13
N ALA A 243 -8.05 -13.49 -5.90
CA ALA A 243 -8.99 -12.47 -6.37
C ALA A 243 -9.62 -11.77 -5.17
N ALA A 244 -9.43 -10.44 -5.11
CA ALA A 244 -10.11 -9.64 -4.11
C ALA A 244 -11.58 -9.50 -4.54
N ARG A 245 -12.52 -9.94 -3.68
CA ARG A 245 -13.91 -9.46 -3.79
C ARG A 245 -13.88 -7.92 -3.74
N PRO A 246 -14.75 -7.20 -4.47
CA PRO A 246 -14.84 -5.74 -4.36
C PRO A 246 -15.24 -5.37 -2.93
N ALA A 247 -14.26 -5.19 -2.06
CA ALA A 247 -14.49 -4.69 -0.72
C ALA A 247 -14.76 -3.19 -0.86
N GLY A 248 -16.04 -2.82 -0.78
CA GLY A 248 -16.47 -1.43 -0.73
C GLY A 248 -15.66 -0.65 0.31
N GLY A 249 -15.11 0.49 -0.12
CA GLY A 249 -14.30 1.38 0.72
C GLY A 249 -12.87 1.64 0.23
N TYR A 250 -12.44 1.06 -0.90
CA TYR A 250 -11.14 1.39 -1.52
C TYR A 250 -11.21 1.62 -3.03
N VAL A 251 -12.39 1.99 -3.53
CA VAL A 251 -12.61 2.36 -4.93
C VAL A 251 -11.81 3.62 -5.32
N ALA A 252 -11.26 4.38 -4.36
CA ALA A 252 -10.60 5.66 -4.67
C ALA A 252 -9.22 5.86 -4.01
N ASN A 253 -8.33 4.86 -4.09
CA ASN A 253 -6.89 5.10 -3.91
C ASN A 253 -6.27 5.84 -5.13
N ARG A 254 -7.04 6.78 -5.71
CA ARG A 254 -6.66 7.56 -6.88
C ARG A 254 -5.46 8.45 -6.56
N SER A 255 -4.61 8.71 -7.53
CA SER A 255 -3.62 9.77 -7.40
C SER A 255 -4.34 11.13 -7.23
N LEU A 256 -3.67 12.06 -6.56
CA LEU A 256 -4.15 13.44 -6.52
C LEU A 256 -3.92 14.10 -7.89
N SER A 257 -4.80 15.01 -8.29
CA SER A 257 -4.54 15.90 -9.43
C SER A 257 -3.35 16.82 -9.12
N ALA A 258 -2.79 17.47 -10.15
CA ALA A 258 -1.66 18.38 -9.96
C ALA A 258 -1.98 19.52 -8.97
N ALA A 259 -3.19 20.08 -9.02
CA ALA A 259 -3.63 21.13 -8.11
C ALA A 259 -3.83 20.63 -6.68
N GLU A 260 -4.44 19.45 -6.51
CA GLU A 260 -4.66 18.83 -5.19
C GLU A 260 -3.34 18.52 -4.46
N VAL A 261 -2.33 17.98 -5.17
CA VAL A 261 -1.03 17.71 -4.54
C VAL A 261 -0.27 19.00 -4.22
N GLU A 262 -0.38 20.03 -5.07
CA GLU A 262 0.23 21.33 -4.81
C GLU A 262 -0.37 22.01 -3.58
N LEU A 263 -1.70 21.92 -3.37
CA LEU A 263 -2.36 22.34 -2.13
C LEU A 263 -1.73 21.65 -0.92
N VAL A 264 -1.59 20.32 -0.95
CA VAL A 264 -0.99 19.55 0.15
C VAL A 264 0.46 19.97 0.40
N ARG A 265 1.25 20.20 -0.65
CA ARG A 265 2.64 20.67 -0.53
C ARG A 265 2.71 22.02 0.15
N ARG A 266 1.82 22.96 -0.19
CA ARG A 266 1.74 24.28 0.46
C ARG A 266 1.29 24.17 1.92
N ILE A 267 0.35 23.28 2.24
CA ILE A 267 -0.01 22.97 3.63
C ILE A 267 1.21 22.45 4.40
N ASN A 268 2.06 21.61 3.79
CA ASN A 268 3.26 21.12 4.45
C ASN A 268 4.23 22.23 4.88
N LEU A 269 4.28 23.37 4.17
CA LEU A 269 5.08 24.53 4.58
C LEU A 269 4.58 25.06 5.93
N ILE A 270 3.27 25.27 6.05
CA ILE A 270 2.62 25.72 7.30
C ILE A 270 2.89 24.72 8.44
N ILE A 271 2.74 23.42 8.17
CA ILE A 271 2.99 22.36 9.16
C ILE A 271 4.45 22.37 9.64
N ALA A 272 5.39 22.58 8.72
CA ALA A 272 6.81 22.66 9.04
C ALA A 272 7.13 23.90 9.89
N GLU A 273 6.60 25.07 9.52
CA GLU A 273 6.75 26.33 10.26
C GLU A 273 6.15 26.26 11.67
N ARG A 274 5.00 25.60 11.82
CA ARG A 274 4.32 25.44 13.11
C ARG A 274 4.85 24.28 13.96
N GLY A 275 5.83 23.52 13.47
CA GLY A 275 6.49 22.47 14.24
C GLY A 275 5.60 21.27 14.60
N TYR A 276 4.62 20.94 13.76
CA TYR A 276 3.72 19.81 14.03
C TYR A 276 4.49 18.48 14.02
N ASP A 277 4.03 17.53 14.84
CA ASP A 277 4.57 16.17 14.85
C ASP A 277 3.89 15.26 13.84
N TRP A 278 4.47 14.07 13.61
CA TRP A 278 3.93 13.09 12.68
C TRP A 278 2.50 12.64 13.02
N ARG A 279 2.16 12.58 14.32
CA ARG A 279 0.83 12.14 14.76
C ARG A 279 -0.24 13.16 14.38
N ARG A 280 -0.01 14.44 14.65
CA ARG A 280 -0.91 15.53 14.25
C ARG A 280 -1.03 15.64 12.74
N TYR A 281 0.10 15.59 12.03
CA TYR A 281 0.10 15.60 10.56
C TYR A 281 -0.74 14.46 9.97
N THR A 282 -0.50 13.24 10.48
CA THR A 282 -1.22 12.05 10.04
C THR A 282 -2.73 12.16 10.30
N SER A 283 -3.11 12.64 11.48
CA SER A 283 -4.52 12.81 11.85
C SER A 283 -5.23 13.85 10.99
N LEU A 284 -4.66 15.05 10.85
CA LEU A 284 -5.34 16.18 10.21
C LEU A 284 -5.22 16.16 8.68
N ILE A 285 -4.00 15.94 8.19
CA ILE A 285 -3.69 16.09 6.77
C ILE A 285 -3.85 14.77 6.04
N ARG A 286 -3.27 13.68 6.56
CA ARG A 286 -3.31 12.38 5.86
C ARG A 286 -4.69 11.73 5.90
N HIS A 287 -5.27 11.61 7.10
CA HIS A 287 -6.57 10.96 7.29
C HIS A 287 -7.77 11.92 7.26
N GLY A 288 -7.53 13.23 7.29
CA GLY A 288 -8.53 14.26 7.04
C GLY A 288 -8.49 14.71 5.60
N VAL A 289 -7.71 15.76 5.33
CA VAL A 289 -7.64 16.47 4.04
C VAL A 289 -7.44 15.53 2.84
N ILE A 290 -6.36 14.74 2.85
CA ILE A 290 -5.97 13.89 1.70
C ILE A 290 -6.98 12.76 1.50
N ALA A 291 -7.34 12.03 2.55
CA ALA A 291 -8.29 10.93 2.47
C ALA A 291 -9.65 11.40 1.96
N ARG A 292 -10.15 12.53 2.49
CA ARG A 292 -11.43 13.13 2.06
C ARG A 292 -11.43 13.47 0.57
N MET A 293 -10.40 14.16 0.07
CA MET A 293 -10.30 14.47 -1.36
C MET A 293 -10.26 13.19 -2.20
N GLN A 294 -9.50 12.18 -1.79
CA GLN A 294 -9.40 10.93 -2.53
C GLN A 294 -10.72 10.16 -2.56
N GLU A 295 -11.47 10.11 -1.47
CA GLU A 295 -12.67 9.29 -1.32
C GLU A 295 -13.95 9.94 -1.83
N CYS A 296 -14.07 11.26 -1.68
CA CYS A 296 -15.33 11.99 -1.91
C CYS A 296 -15.34 12.84 -3.18
N ARG A 297 -14.24 12.88 -3.92
CA ARG A 297 -14.11 13.69 -5.14
C ARG A 297 -13.57 12.91 -6.32
N GLN A 298 -14.17 13.16 -7.48
CA GLN A 298 -13.66 12.76 -8.79
C GLN A 298 -13.21 14.02 -9.53
N PRO A 299 -11.91 14.18 -9.84
CA PRO A 299 -11.43 15.30 -10.66
C PRO A 299 -12.11 15.31 -12.03
N GLY A 300 -12.39 16.50 -12.54
CA GLY A 300 -12.95 16.70 -13.88
C GLY A 300 -11.96 16.32 -15.00
N PRO A 301 -12.42 16.18 -16.25
CA PRO A 301 -11.58 15.82 -17.39
C PRO A 301 -10.39 16.78 -17.63
N ASP A 302 -10.59 18.07 -17.33
CA ASP A 302 -9.59 19.13 -17.52
C ASP A 302 -8.58 19.21 -16.37
N GLU A 303 -8.80 18.48 -15.28
CA GLU A 303 -7.86 18.42 -14.16
C GLU A 303 -6.76 17.41 -14.43
N ALA A 304 -5.68 17.90 -15.03
CA ALA A 304 -4.56 17.07 -15.40
C ALA A 304 -3.95 16.32 -14.19
N PRO A 305 -3.60 15.03 -14.36
CA PRO A 305 -2.72 14.35 -13.42
C PRO A 305 -1.34 14.99 -13.44
N LEU A 306 -0.53 14.74 -12.41
CA LEU A 306 0.87 15.15 -12.41
C LEU A 306 1.65 14.36 -13.48
N LEU A 307 2.15 15.05 -14.51
CA LEU A 307 2.90 14.48 -15.64
C LEU A 307 4.38 14.90 -15.59
N LEU A 308 5.23 14.13 -16.27
CA LEU A 308 6.66 14.44 -16.37
C LEU A 308 6.94 15.48 -17.45
N PRO A 309 7.89 16.40 -17.23
CA PRO A 309 8.46 17.16 -18.33
C PRO A 309 9.27 16.24 -19.26
N GLU A 310 9.33 16.56 -20.55
CA GLU A 310 9.99 15.75 -21.58
C GLU A 310 11.42 15.33 -21.20
N TRP A 311 12.25 16.28 -20.78
CA TRP A 311 13.63 16.02 -20.37
C TRP A 311 13.74 14.96 -19.25
N ALA A 312 12.78 14.95 -18.33
CA ALA A 312 12.77 14.02 -17.20
C ALA A 312 12.29 12.64 -17.64
N ALA A 313 11.32 12.57 -18.55
CA ALA A 313 10.88 11.32 -19.14
C ALA A 313 12.01 10.64 -19.92
N ASP A 314 12.72 11.38 -20.78
CA ASP A 314 13.87 10.86 -21.53
C ASP A 314 14.94 10.31 -20.60
N ARG A 315 15.31 11.08 -19.58
CA ARG A 315 16.31 10.66 -18.59
C ARG A 315 15.86 9.44 -17.80
N ALA A 316 14.59 9.38 -17.42
CA ALA A 316 14.01 8.25 -16.69
C ALA A 316 13.96 6.97 -17.56
N LEU A 317 13.68 7.10 -18.85
CA LEU A 317 13.68 5.98 -19.79
C LEU A 317 15.10 5.45 -20.04
N GLN A 318 16.11 6.31 -20.10
CA GLN A 318 17.51 5.88 -20.14
C GLN A 318 17.93 5.10 -18.87
N ILE A 319 17.48 5.55 -17.69
CA ILE A 319 17.70 4.82 -16.42
C ILE A 319 16.98 3.46 -16.46
N ALA A 320 15.73 3.44 -16.93
CA ALA A 320 14.95 2.22 -17.08
C ALA A 320 15.61 1.21 -18.01
N GLY A 321 16.19 1.66 -19.14
CA GLY A 321 16.93 0.81 -20.07
C GLY A 321 18.10 0.10 -19.38
N ARG A 322 18.92 0.84 -18.62
CA ARG A 322 20.02 0.25 -17.82
C ARG A 322 19.52 -0.75 -16.76
N HIS A 323 18.37 -0.48 -16.16
CA HIS A 323 17.75 -1.44 -15.24
C HIS A 323 17.32 -2.72 -15.96
N ALA A 324 16.62 -2.60 -17.09
CA ALA A 324 16.16 -3.74 -17.89
C ALA A 324 17.34 -4.60 -18.39
N GLU A 325 18.40 -3.97 -18.92
CA GLU A 325 19.63 -4.66 -19.34
C GLU A 325 20.28 -5.43 -18.18
N ALA A 326 20.43 -4.78 -17.02
CA ALA A 326 21.03 -5.41 -15.85
C ALA A 326 20.18 -6.56 -15.28
N ILE A 327 18.85 -6.47 -15.37
CA ILE A 327 17.94 -7.55 -14.97
C ILE A 327 18.05 -8.72 -15.95
N ALA A 328 18.03 -8.45 -17.27
CA ALA A 328 18.20 -9.49 -18.29
C ALA A 328 19.53 -10.25 -18.13
N ALA A 329 20.62 -9.52 -17.87
CA ALA A 329 21.95 -10.11 -17.67
C ALA A 329 22.14 -10.83 -16.32
N SER A 330 21.19 -10.73 -15.40
CA SER A 330 21.34 -11.26 -14.03
C SER A 330 21.17 -12.77 -13.91
N GLY A 331 20.56 -13.41 -14.91
CA GLY A 331 20.19 -14.83 -14.88
C GLY A 331 19.07 -15.17 -13.88
N CYS A 332 18.47 -14.18 -13.22
CA CYS A 332 17.32 -14.41 -12.35
C CYS A 332 16.07 -14.73 -13.16
N ARG A 333 15.08 -15.31 -12.50
CA ARG A 333 13.81 -15.61 -13.14
C ARG A 333 13.04 -14.32 -13.41
N VAL A 334 12.62 -14.07 -14.65
CA VAL A 334 11.76 -12.93 -15.01
C VAL A 334 10.39 -13.43 -15.46
N VAL A 335 9.33 -12.89 -14.84
CA VAL A 335 7.93 -13.17 -15.18
C VAL A 335 7.31 -11.91 -15.79
N GLY A 336 6.99 -11.97 -17.09
CA GLY A 336 6.52 -10.84 -17.88
C GLY A 336 7.59 -10.29 -18.83
N ASP A 337 7.28 -9.19 -19.51
CA ASP A 337 8.17 -8.57 -20.51
C ASP A 337 8.91 -7.37 -19.93
N LEU A 338 10.25 -7.39 -20.00
CA LEU A 338 11.10 -6.29 -19.55
C LEU A 338 10.92 -5.01 -20.37
N SER A 339 10.43 -5.09 -21.60
CA SER A 339 10.14 -3.91 -22.44
C SER A 339 9.13 -2.96 -21.79
N ALA A 340 8.26 -3.48 -20.92
CA ALA A 340 7.32 -2.68 -20.15
C ALA A 340 8.00 -1.72 -19.14
N LEU A 341 9.27 -1.96 -18.78
CA LEU A 341 10.03 -1.04 -17.93
C LEU A 341 10.41 0.25 -18.67
N THR A 342 10.55 0.18 -19.99
CA THR A 342 10.95 1.28 -20.89
C THR A 342 9.80 1.80 -21.74
N ALA A 343 8.56 1.45 -21.41
CA ALA A 343 7.39 1.94 -22.15
C ALA A 343 7.31 3.48 -22.10
N PRO A 344 7.05 4.15 -23.25
CA PRO A 344 6.88 5.60 -23.29
C PRO A 344 5.78 6.09 -22.34
N VAL A 345 5.96 7.29 -21.80
CA VAL A 345 5.02 7.95 -20.89
C VAL A 345 4.50 9.24 -21.49
N ARG A 346 3.32 9.68 -21.07
CA ARG A 346 2.79 11.00 -21.42
C ARG A 346 3.63 12.08 -20.76
N THR A 347 3.95 13.11 -21.52
CA THR A 347 4.81 14.23 -21.10
C THR A 347 4.09 15.57 -21.23
N VAL A 348 4.69 16.59 -20.63
CA VAL A 348 4.35 18.00 -20.79
C VAL A 348 5.63 18.79 -21.06
N THR A 349 5.52 20.01 -21.58
CA THR A 349 6.70 20.86 -21.82
C THR A 349 7.33 21.33 -20.50
N SER A 350 6.52 21.68 -19.50
CA SER A 350 6.97 22.11 -18.17
C SER A 350 6.06 21.54 -17.08
N ALA A 351 6.64 21.21 -15.93
CA ALA A 351 5.93 20.73 -14.75
C ALA A 351 5.69 21.85 -13.72
N ALA A 352 5.41 23.06 -14.21
CA ALA A 352 5.11 24.22 -13.39
C ALA A 352 3.98 23.93 -12.38
N ALA A 353 4.15 24.46 -11.16
CA ALA A 353 3.18 24.25 -10.10
C ALA A 353 1.87 25.00 -10.39
N PRO A 354 0.70 24.34 -10.31
CA PRO A 354 -0.58 25.01 -10.49
C PRO A 354 -0.78 26.16 -9.50
N THR A 355 -1.38 27.25 -9.98
CA THR A 355 -1.77 28.41 -9.15
C THR A 355 -3.25 28.42 -8.81
N GLU A 356 -4.04 27.60 -9.50
CA GLU A 356 -5.48 27.50 -9.34
C GLU A 356 -5.86 26.15 -8.72
N LEU A 357 -6.93 26.18 -7.92
CA LEU A 357 -7.51 25.00 -7.29
C LEU A 357 -9.03 25.05 -7.50
N PRO A 358 -9.64 23.99 -8.05
CA PRO A 358 -11.08 23.88 -8.14
C PRO A 358 -11.76 24.04 -6.78
N VAL A 359 -12.87 24.78 -6.73
CA VAL A 359 -13.59 25.10 -5.48
C VAL A 359 -14.07 23.84 -4.76
N ASP A 360 -14.47 22.81 -5.49
CA ASP A 360 -14.88 21.53 -4.93
C ASP A 360 -13.71 20.75 -4.31
N ALA A 361 -12.49 20.85 -4.84
CA ALA A 361 -11.28 20.33 -4.19
C ALA A 361 -10.98 21.06 -2.88
N ALA A 362 -11.10 22.39 -2.88
CA ALA A 362 -10.97 23.20 -1.66
C ALA A 362 -12.03 22.82 -0.61
N ARG A 363 -13.29 22.64 -1.05
CA ARG A 363 -14.41 22.18 -0.20
C ARG A 363 -14.08 20.86 0.49
N GLU A 364 -13.63 19.85 -0.25
CA GLU A 364 -13.28 18.56 0.34
C GLU A 364 -12.08 18.64 1.28
N ALA A 365 -11.06 19.44 0.94
CA ALA A 365 -9.93 19.64 1.83
C ALA A 365 -10.36 20.23 3.19
N VAL A 366 -11.21 21.28 3.17
CA VAL A 366 -11.74 21.91 4.39
C VAL A 366 -12.65 20.95 5.16
N ALA A 367 -13.56 20.24 4.49
CA ALA A 367 -14.43 19.25 5.13
C ALA A 367 -13.62 18.14 5.81
N GLY A 368 -12.57 17.65 5.16
CA GLY A 368 -11.67 16.64 5.72
C GLY A 368 -10.93 17.14 6.95
N LEU A 369 -10.49 18.41 6.95
CA LEU A 369 -9.84 19.03 8.10
C LEU A 369 -10.80 19.17 9.29
N ILE A 370 -12.00 19.72 9.08
CA ILE A 370 -13.03 19.87 10.12
C ILE A 370 -13.37 18.49 10.71
N SER A 371 -13.65 17.51 9.86
CA SER A 371 -13.97 16.15 10.26
C SER A 371 -12.85 15.48 11.07
N ALA A 372 -11.59 15.73 10.70
CA ALA A 372 -10.44 15.25 11.46
C ALA A 372 -10.33 15.91 12.84
N THR A 373 -10.62 17.22 12.95
CA THR A 373 -10.63 17.93 14.25
C THR A 373 -11.75 17.46 15.18
N GLU A 374 -12.89 17.04 14.62
CA GLU A 374 -13.97 16.42 15.39
C GLU A 374 -13.77 14.91 15.65
N GLY A 375 -12.69 14.34 15.13
CA GLY A 375 -12.38 12.92 15.27
C GLY A 375 -13.37 11.98 14.55
N ARG A 376 -14.02 12.47 13.49
CA ARG A 376 -14.98 11.73 12.63
C ARG A 376 -14.32 11.05 11.42
N GLY A 377 -13.04 11.34 11.12
CA GLY A 377 -12.33 10.74 9.99
C GLY A 377 -12.74 11.34 8.64
N PRO A 378 -12.57 10.66 7.49
CA PRO A 378 -12.82 11.26 6.17
C PRO A 378 -14.31 11.34 5.75
N PHE A 379 -15.28 10.87 6.54
CA PHE A 379 -16.70 10.82 6.14
C PHE A 379 -17.56 11.83 6.90
N PHE A 380 -17.43 13.11 6.55
CA PHE A 380 -18.11 14.23 7.20
C PHE A 380 -19.60 14.36 6.85
N ASP A 381 -19.94 14.03 5.61
CA ASP A 381 -21.25 14.19 4.96
C ASP A 381 -22.16 12.96 5.08
N GLN A 382 -21.58 11.80 5.33
CA GLN A 382 -22.35 10.63 5.73
C GLN A 382 -22.84 10.87 7.15
N ALA A 383 -24.15 10.89 7.34
CA ALA A 383 -24.71 10.52 8.64
C ALA A 383 -23.98 9.24 9.06
N ALA A 384 -23.52 9.13 10.31
CA ALA A 384 -22.74 7.97 10.74
C ALA A 384 -23.42 6.67 10.30
N ASP A 385 -22.98 6.09 9.17
CA ASP A 385 -23.88 5.26 8.39
C ASP A 385 -24.09 3.93 9.12
N GLY A 386 -25.33 3.77 9.61
CA GLY A 386 -25.87 2.52 10.14
C GLY A 386 -26.19 2.50 11.63
N VAL A 387 -27.07 3.38 12.12
CA VAL A 387 -27.80 3.13 13.38
C VAL A 387 -29.20 3.75 13.43
N GLU A 388 -29.83 3.96 12.29
CA GLU A 388 -31.29 3.90 12.25
C GLU A 388 -31.67 2.51 11.76
N GLY A 389 -32.18 1.68 12.67
CA GLY A 389 -33.00 0.52 12.32
C GLY A 389 -32.36 -0.88 12.29
N ARG A 390 -31.04 -1.07 12.42
CA ARG A 390 -30.46 -2.42 12.59
C ARG A 390 -29.97 -2.64 14.01
N ARG A 391 -30.62 -3.54 14.76
CA ARG A 391 -30.07 -4.16 15.97
C ARG A 391 -28.75 -4.84 15.59
N ILE A 392 -27.63 -4.27 15.98
CA ILE A 392 -26.31 -4.87 15.78
C ILE A 392 -26.07 -5.82 16.94
N SER A 393 -26.04 -7.12 16.63
CA SER A 393 -26.11 -8.24 17.56
C SER A 393 -24.73 -8.67 18.10
N ASP A 394 -24.00 -7.80 18.82
CA ASP A 394 -22.91 -8.26 19.69
C ASP A 394 -23.27 -7.99 21.17
N PRO A 395 -23.92 -8.97 21.84
CA PRO A 395 -24.36 -8.83 23.22
C PRO A 395 -23.21 -8.61 24.21
N ARG A 396 -21.98 -9.02 23.86
CA ARG A 396 -20.82 -8.87 24.76
C ARG A 396 -20.32 -7.44 24.76
N LEU A 397 -20.29 -6.80 23.59
CA LEU A 397 -19.88 -5.40 23.46
C LEU A 397 -20.92 -4.45 24.08
N GLU A 398 -22.22 -4.69 23.83
CA GLU A 398 -23.31 -3.92 24.44
C GLU A 398 -23.32 -4.02 25.97
N ARG A 399 -23.02 -5.21 26.52
CA ARG A 399 -22.93 -5.40 27.98
C ARG A 399 -21.77 -4.61 28.60
N PHE A 400 -20.71 -4.33 27.85
CA PHE A 400 -19.48 -3.70 28.38
C PHE A 400 -19.50 -2.17 28.30
N VAL A 401 -20.10 -1.60 27.25
CA VAL A 401 -20.08 -0.15 26.99
C VAL A 401 -21.47 0.47 26.76
N GLY A 402 -22.54 -0.32 26.89
CA GLY A 402 -23.91 0.07 26.55
C GLY A 402 -24.13 0.14 25.03
N ALA A 403 -25.40 0.19 24.59
CA ALA A 403 -25.75 0.26 23.17
C ALA A 403 -25.13 1.48 22.46
N ASP A 404 -25.15 2.65 23.10
CA ASP A 404 -24.52 3.87 22.57
C ASP A 404 -22.99 3.79 22.51
N GLY A 405 -22.36 3.11 23.47
CA GLY A 405 -20.92 2.91 23.48
C GLY A 405 -20.46 1.88 22.44
N ALA A 406 -21.21 0.78 22.29
CA ALA A 406 -20.94 -0.25 21.29
C ALA A 406 -21.02 0.34 19.87
N ARG A 407 -22.02 1.20 19.65
CA ARG A 407 -22.20 2.01 18.45
C ARG A 407 -21.02 2.95 18.16
N GLN A 408 -20.53 3.68 19.17
CA GLN A 408 -19.36 4.55 19.01
C GLN A 408 -18.08 3.78 18.70
N VAL A 409 -17.90 2.61 19.32
CA VAL A 409 -16.74 1.73 19.08
C VAL A 409 -16.76 1.15 17.66
N LEU A 410 -17.93 0.73 17.16
CA LEU A 410 -18.08 0.25 15.77
C LEU A 410 -17.86 1.35 14.74
N ASN A 411 -18.37 2.57 15.00
CA ASN A 411 -18.12 3.72 14.14
C ASN A 411 -16.63 4.08 14.12
N ALA A 412 -15.97 4.04 15.28
CA ALA A 412 -14.52 4.19 15.36
C ALA A 412 -13.80 3.08 14.59
N TYR A 413 -14.20 1.81 14.73
CA TYR A 413 -13.64 0.69 13.97
C TYR A 413 -13.77 0.91 12.45
N ARG A 414 -14.94 1.33 11.96
CA ARG A 414 -15.16 1.59 10.53
C ARG A 414 -14.44 2.84 10.03
N ALA A 415 -14.37 3.89 10.85
CA ALA A 415 -13.61 5.11 10.58
C ALA A 415 -12.10 4.93 10.76
N THR A 416 -11.64 3.80 11.31
CA THR A 416 -10.21 3.52 11.53
C THR A 416 -9.73 2.26 10.81
N ARG A 417 -10.61 1.57 10.06
CA ARG A 417 -10.28 0.37 9.27
C ARG A 417 -9.21 0.59 8.20
N HIS A 418 -8.90 1.85 7.89
CA HIS A 418 -7.85 2.27 6.97
C HIS A 418 -6.53 2.64 7.68
N LEU A 419 -6.51 2.62 9.02
CA LEU A 419 -5.33 2.88 9.85
C LEU A 419 -4.53 1.59 10.07
N ASP A 420 -3.24 1.70 10.36
CA ASP A 420 -2.45 0.53 10.75
C ASP A 420 -2.98 -0.07 12.08
N GLY A 421 -2.71 -1.36 12.30
CA GLY A 421 -3.30 -2.11 13.42
C GLY A 421 -3.02 -1.49 14.79
N SER A 422 -1.86 -0.83 14.96
CA SER A 422 -1.49 -0.14 16.19
C SER A 422 -2.29 1.15 16.40
N THR A 423 -2.56 1.90 15.32
CA THR A 423 -3.36 3.11 15.35
C THR A 423 -4.85 2.79 15.52
N MET A 424 -5.32 1.73 14.85
CA MET A 424 -6.66 1.18 15.06
C MET A 424 -6.87 0.77 16.52
N ALA A 425 -5.94 0.00 17.10
CA ALA A 425 -6.00 -0.40 18.51
C ALA A 425 -5.96 0.82 19.46
N GLY A 426 -5.12 1.81 19.18
CA GLY A 426 -5.04 3.04 19.98
C GLY A 426 -6.30 3.89 19.94
N VAL A 427 -6.93 4.05 18.77
CA VAL A 427 -8.20 4.79 18.64
C VAL A 427 -9.34 4.02 19.29
N LEU A 428 -9.40 2.69 19.11
CA LEU A 428 -10.39 1.85 19.76
C LEU A 428 -10.26 1.88 21.29
N ALA A 429 -9.04 1.71 21.83
CA ALA A 429 -8.79 1.75 23.26
C ALA A 429 -9.13 3.12 23.87
N HIS A 430 -8.77 4.21 23.19
CA HIS A 430 -9.12 5.56 23.64
C HIS A 430 -10.64 5.76 23.69
N ARG A 431 -11.37 5.35 22.64
CA ARG A 431 -12.83 5.50 22.56
C ARG A 431 -13.58 4.58 23.53
N VAL A 432 -13.08 3.37 23.79
CA VAL A 432 -13.63 2.48 24.83
C VAL A 432 -13.44 3.09 26.22
N THR A 433 -12.26 3.65 26.50
CA THR A 433 -11.96 4.29 27.79
C THR A 433 -12.81 5.54 28.01
N ASP A 434 -12.97 6.35 26.96
CA ASP A 434 -13.75 7.58 26.95
C ASP A 434 -15.26 7.29 27.09
N ALA A 435 -15.77 6.24 26.42
CA ALA A 435 -17.14 5.76 26.59
C ALA A 435 -17.39 5.21 28.01
N ALA A 436 -16.46 4.43 28.56
CA ALA A 436 -16.52 3.92 29.93
C ALA A 436 -16.45 5.06 30.97
N GLY A 437 -15.65 6.10 30.70
CA GLY A 437 -15.56 7.31 31.52
C GLY A 437 -16.89 8.07 31.58
N ARG A 438 -17.52 8.31 30.42
CA ARG A 438 -18.86 8.93 30.33
C ARG A 438 -19.94 8.11 31.04
N LEU A 439 -19.88 6.77 30.96
CA LEU A 439 -20.80 5.89 31.66
C LEU A 439 -20.62 5.99 33.18
N ARG A 440 -19.38 6.00 33.69
CA ARG A 440 -19.09 6.24 35.12
C ARG A 440 -19.61 7.59 35.58
N GLN A 441 -19.43 8.64 34.80
CA GLN A 441 -19.90 9.99 35.13
C GLN A 441 -21.43 10.09 35.18
N ARG A 442 -22.15 9.37 34.31
CA ARG A 442 -23.62 9.25 34.35
C ARG A 442 -24.12 8.43 35.55
N LEU A 443 -23.38 7.40 35.94
CA LEU A 443 -23.70 6.59 37.12
C LEU A 443 -23.39 7.33 38.42
N SER A 444 -22.31 8.12 38.48
CA SER A 444 -21.97 8.94 39.63
C SER A 444 -22.83 10.21 39.75
N GLY A 445 -23.33 10.75 38.63
CA GLY A 445 -24.28 11.87 38.62
C GLY A 445 -25.72 11.51 39.02
N ARG A 446 -26.03 10.22 39.21
CA ARG A 446 -27.33 9.75 39.75
C ARG A 446 -27.33 9.53 41.26
N ALA A 447 -26.19 9.71 41.93
CA ALA A 447 -26.10 9.66 43.38
C ALA A 447 -26.07 11.10 43.94
N SER A 448 -27.23 11.75 44.02
CA SER A 448 -27.45 12.83 44.96
C SER A 448 -28.48 12.33 45.98
N PRO A 449 -28.22 12.43 47.30
CA PRO A 449 -29.07 11.83 48.31
C PRO A 449 -30.37 12.63 48.40
N ALA A 450 -31.47 11.97 48.08
CA ALA A 450 -32.77 12.37 48.58
C ALA A 450 -32.83 12.07 50.09
N SER A 451 -32.94 13.12 50.90
CA SER A 451 -33.60 13.04 52.20
C SER A 451 -34.37 14.35 52.44
N ARG A 452 -35.67 14.26 52.14
CA ARG A 452 -36.78 15.05 52.74
C ARG A 452 -36.93 14.68 54.23
N PRO A 453 -37.83 15.33 54.99
CA PRO A 453 -38.44 16.65 54.84
C PRO A 453 -37.93 17.66 55.88
#